data_AF-G0PEI7-F1
#
_entry.id   AF-G0PEI7-F1
#
_cell.length_a   1.000
_cell.length_b   1.000
_cell.length_c   1.000
_cell.angle_alpha   90.00
_cell.angle_beta   90.00
_cell.angle_gamma   90.00
#
_symmetry.space_group_name_H-M   'P 1'
#
loop_
_entity.id
_entity.type
_entity.pdbx_description
1 polymer ?
#
loop_
_entity_poly.entity_id
_entity_poly.type
_entity_poly.pdbx_seq_one_letter_code
_entity_poly.pdbx_strand_id
1 'polypeptide(L)'
;MKTKKKHLSRIIAPDGSYTDLSDHGAQFEAEFQTQSEPVMDKDTCLKLLYDPLKMCLNELGTALEHSKMTDTEFCALFAILLFNTAADNLSEASRNAVMMARNRVMKDWFEVYAKQGKDPEEAGLLVGNTLLLLTAVRNAMSVHRENFHVIRCFNVMEYDKLIDDLAFM
;
A
#
# COMPACT_ATOMS: atom_id res chain seq x y z
N MET A 1 -7.21 29.11 8.25
CA MET A 1 -7.36 28.69 6.84
C MET A 1 -7.60 27.18 6.84
N LYS A 2 -8.82 26.69 6.54
CA LYS A 2 -9.09 25.25 6.47
C LYS A 2 -8.51 24.73 5.16
N THR A 3 -7.37 24.07 5.20
CA THR A 3 -6.84 23.28 4.07
C THR A 3 -7.88 22.20 3.74
N LYS A 4 -8.55 22.34 2.58
CA LYS A 4 -9.38 21.25 2.04
C LYS A 4 -8.42 20.09 1.74
N LYS A 5 -8.51 18.98 2.48
CA LYS A 5 -7.86 17.72 2.09
C LYS A 5 -8.38 17.36 0.69
N LYS A 6 -7.50 17.35 -0.30
CA LYS A 6 -7.81 16.93 -1.65
C LYS A 6 -7.87 15.40 -1.62
N HIS A 7 -9.08 14.86 -1.64
CA HIS A 7 -9.27 13.41 -1.66
C HIS A 7 -9.08 12.89 -3.09
N LEU A 8 -8.45 11.72 -3.24
CA LEU A 8 -8.47 10.98 -4.49
C LEU A 8 -9.93 10.66 -4.81
N SER A 9 -10.45 11.28 -5.87
CA SER A 9 -11.80 11.06 -6.36
C SER A 9 -11.85 10.00 -7.45
N ARG A 10 -10.71 9.69 -8.09
CA ARG A 10 -10.64 8.75 -9.22
C ARG A 10 -9.33 7.99 -9.21
N ILE A 11 -9.38 6.71 -9.60
CA ILE A 11 -8.21 5.92 -9.97
C ILE A 11 -8.20 5.82 -11.49
N ILE A 12 -7.10 6.20 -12.14
CA ILE A 12 -6.98 6.15 -13.60
C ILE A 12 -6.19 4.89 -13.97
N ALA A 13 -6.75 4.07 -14.84
CA ALA A 13 -6.10 2.88 -15.37
C ALA A 13 -5.19 3.23 -16.56
N PRO A 14 -4.22 2.36 -16.93
CA PRO A 14 -3.29 2.61 -18.04
C PRO A 14 -3.96 2.81 -19.41
N ASP A 15 -5.18 2.27 -19.58
CA ASP A 15 -5.98 2.41 -20.81
C ASP A 15 -6.79 3.72 -20.86
N GLY A 16 -6.68 4.57 -19.84
CA GLY A 16 -7.40 5.84 -19.72
C GLY A 16 -8.81 5.73 -19.14
N SER A 17 -9.27 4.51 -18.82
CA SER A 17 -10.49 4.33 -18.02
C SER A 17 -10.25 4.77 -16.58
N TYR A 18 -11.33 4.99 -15.81
CA TYR A 18 -11.19 5.36 -14.41
C TYR A 18 -12.27 4.72 -13.52
N THR A 19 -11.89 4.46 -12.27
CA THR A 19 -12.82 4.11 -11.20
C THR A 19 -13.17 5.39 -10.44
N ASP A 20 -14.45 5.76 -10.41
CA ASP A 20 -14.93 6.88 -9.61
C ASP A 20 -15.02 6.47 -8.14
N LEU A 21 -14.16 7.03 -7.29
CA LEU A 21 -14.16 6.74 -5.86
C LEU A 21 -15.22 7.54 -5.09
N SER A 22 -15.84 8.54 -5.72
CA SER A 22 -16.93 9.32 -5.11
C SER A 22 -18.27 8.58 -5.13
N ASP A 23 -18.45 7.66 -6.08
CA ASP A 23 -19.60 6.78 -6.15
C ASP A 23 -19.34 5.51 -5.31
N HIS A 24 -20.11 5.30 -4.25
CA HIS A 24 -19.78 4.32 -3.22
C HIS A 24 -20.09 2.89 -3.71
N GLY A 25 -19.07 2.23 -4.27
CA GLY A 25 -19.15 0.82 -4.65
C GLY A 25 -19.96 0.55 -5.91
N ALA A 26 -20.25 1.58 -6.72
CA ALA A 26 -20.97 1.44 -7.99
C ALA A 26 -20.25 0.53 -8.99
N GLN A 27 -18.91 0.50 -8.94
CA GLN A 27 -18.09 -0.40 -9.75
C GLN A 27 -18.26 -1.88 -9.40
N PHE A 28 -18.92 -2.21 -8.28
CA PHE A 28 -19.19 -3.59 -7.86
C PHE A 28 -20.67 -3.97 -8.00
N GLU A 29 -21.49 -3.10 -8.60
CA GLU A 29 -22.95 -3.29 -8.66
C GLU A 29 -23.33 -4.57 -9.40
N ALA A 30 -22.64 -4.89 -10.50
CA ALA A 30 -22.90 -6.10 -11.28
C ALA A 30 -22.56 -7.38 -10.49
N GLU A 31 -21.49 -7.34 -9.70
CA GLU A 31 -21.01 -8.44 -8.86
C GLU A 31 -22.02 -8.75 -7.75
N PHE A 32 -22.64 -7.73 -7.13
CA PHE A 32 -23.68 -7.95 -6.12
C PHE A 32 -25.02 -8.40 -6.73
N GLN A 33 -25.34 -8.00 -7.97
CA GLN A 33 -26.57 -8.42 -8.65
C GLN A 33 -26.54 -9.86 -9.14
N THR A 34 -25.34 -10.43 -9.32
CA THR A 34 -25.17 -11.82 -9.80
C THR A 34 -25.17 -12.85 -8.66
N GLN A 35 -25.10 -12.42 -7.39
CA GLN A 35 -25.17 -13.32 -6.23
C GLN A 35 -26.62 -13.67 -5.89
N SER A 36 -26.99 -14.94 -6.04
CA SER A 36 -28.34 -15.43 -5.75
C SER A 36 -28.66 -15.50 -4.25
N GLU A 37 -27.66 -15.79 -3.42
CA GLU A 37 -27.76 -15.83 -1.95
C GLU A 37 -26.47 -15.26 -1.33
N PRO A 38 -26.39 -13.93 -1.12
CA PRO A 38 -25.20 -13.32 -0.56
C PRO A 38 -25.05 -13.71 0.92
N VAL A 39 -23.87 -14.21 1.29
CA VAL A 39 -23.50 -14.48 2.69
C VAL A 39 -23.44 -13.18 3.52
N MET A 40 -23.19 -12.06 2.85
CA MET A 40 -23.05 -10.75 3.44
C MET A 40 -23.65 -9.69 2.51
N ASP A 41 -24.40 -8.75 3.08
CA ASP A 41 -24.99 -7.68 2.30
C ASP A 41 -23.93 -6.74 1.71
N LYS A 42 -24.30 -6.07 0.62
CA LYS A 42 -23.44 -5.14 -0.11
C LYS A 42 -22.82 -4.08 0.80
N ASP A 43 -23.60 -3.46 1.68
CA ASP A 43 -23.11 -2.37 2.53
C ASP A 43 -22.03 -2.86 3.51
N THR A 44 -22.21 -4.06 4.06
CA THR A 44 -21.21 -4.68 4.94
C THR A 44 -19.93 -5.04 4.17
N CYS A 45 -20.05 -5.61 2.97
CA CYS A 45 -18.90 -5.89 2.10
C CYS A 45 -18.11 -4.62 1.75
N LEU A 46 -18.80 -3.54 1.40
CA LEU A 46 -18.15 -2.26 1.09
C LEU A 46 -17.43 -1.67 2.30
N LYS A 47 -18.03 -1.73 3.50
CA LYS A 47 -17.38 -1.27 4.74
C LYS A 47 -16.15 -2.10 5.12
N LEU A 48 -16.14 -3.39 4.80
CA LEU A 48 -15.02 -4.29 5.09
C LEU A 48 -13.89 -4.17 4.07
N LEU A 49 -14.20 -3.97 2.79
CA LEU A 49 -13.19 -4.03 1.73
C LEU A 49 -12.89 -2.69 1.10
N TYR A 50 -13.94 -1.99 0.68
CA TYR A 50 -13.82 -0.81 -0.14
C TYR A 50 -13.43 0.43 0.68
N ASP A 51 -14.09 0.65 1.81
CA ASP A 51 -13.82 1.81 2.67
C ASP A 51 -12.37 1.82 3.19
N PRO A 52 -11.81 0.70 3.69
CA PRO A 52 -10.41 0.63 4.10
C PRO A 52 -9.44 0.88 2.93
N LEU A 53 -9.73 0.32 1.75
CA LEU A 53 -8.91 0.54 0.56
C LEU A 53 -8.92 2.03 0.17
N LYS A 54 -10.10 2.64 0.12
CA LYS A 54 -10.29 4.06 -0.21
C LYS A 54 -9.59 4.95 0.82
N MET A 55 -9.67 4.62 2.11
CA MET A 55 -8.92 5.33 3.15
C MET A 55 -7.41 5.24 2.93
N CYS A 56 -6.89 4.03 2.71
CA CYS A 56 -5.47 3.77 2.46
C CYS A 56 -4.97 4.56 1.24
N LEU A 57 -5.69 4.51 0.12
CA LEU A 57 -5.37 5.26 -1.09
C LEU A 57 -5.36 6.78 -0.85
N ASN A 58 -6.29 7.29 -0.04
CA ASN A 58 -6.32 8.71 0.30
C ASN A 58 -5.14 9.11 1.19
N GLU A 59 -4.81 8.31 2.20
CA GLU A 59 -3.71 8.60 3.12
C GLU A 59 -2.36 8.51 2.41
N LEU A 60 -2.09 7.40 1.74
CA LEU A 60 -0.85 7.19 1.01
C LEU A 60 -0.76 8.12 -0.20
N GLY A 61 -1.80 8.19 -1.04
CA GLY A 61 -1.81 9.02 -2.24
C GLY A 61 -1.58 10.50 -1.94
N THR A 62 -2.21 11.03 -0.89
CA THR A 62 -1.99 12.41 -0.45
C THR A 62 -0.55 12.62 0.04
N ALA A 63 0.01 11.66 0.78
CA ALA A 63 1.38 11.78 1.28
C ALA A 63 2.42 11.68 0.15
N LEU A 64 2.18 10.83 -0.85
CA LEU A 64 2.98 10.73 -2.07
C LEU A 64 2.92 12.01 -2.91
N GLU A 65 1.72 12.60 -3.10
CA GLU A 65 1.54 13.87 -3.83
C GLU A 65 2.25 15.03 -3.09
N HIS A 66 2.06 15.14 -1.77
CA HIS A 66 2.68 16.21 -0.98
C HIS A 66 4.20 16.11 -0.89
N SER A 67 4.75 14.90 -0.80
CA SER A 67 6.19 14.68 -0.82
C SER A 67 6.81 14.91 -2.19
N LYS A 68 5.99 15.03 -3.25
CA LYS A 68 6.43 15.05 -4.65
C LYS A 68 7.37 13.89 -4.95
N MET A 69 6.98 12.71 -4.45
CA MET A 69 7.81 11.53 -4.55
C MET A 69 8.16 11.24 -6.00
N THR A 70 9.45 11.06 -6.24
CA THR A 70 10.01 10.65 -7.51
C THR A 70 9.94 9.14 -7.67
N ASP A 71 9.97 8.67 -8.91
CA ASP A 71 10.02 7.22 -9.20
C ASP A 71 11.23 6.54 -8.53
N THR A 72 12.34 7.25 -8.40
CA THR A 72 13.56 6.76 -7.72
C THR A 72 13.32 6.52 -6.24
N GLU A 73 12.70 7.48 -5.54
CA GLU A 73 12.36 7.36 -4.12
C GLU A 73 11.31 6.26 -3.91
N PHE A 74 10.32 6.16 -4.81
CA PHE A 74 9.31 5.11 -4.78
C PHE A 74 9.93 3.71 -4.94
N CYS A 75 10.84 3.53 -5.92
CA CYS A 75 11.58 2.28 -6.12
C CYS A 75 12.45 1.93 -4.91
N ALA A 76 13.13 2.92 -4.32
CA ALA A 76 13.94 2.72 -3.14
C ALA A 76 13.08 2.25 -1.95
N LEU A 77 11.93 2.89 -1.73
CA LEU A 77 10.98 2.50 -0.69
C LEU A 77 10.47 1.06 -0.87
N PHE A 78 10.14 0.67 -2.12
CA PHE A 78 9.73 -0.68 -2.45
C PHE A 78 10.84 -1.70 -2.20
N ALA A 79 12.09 -1.38 -2.56
CA ALA A 79 13.23 -2.23 -2.28
C ALA A 79 13.50 -2.37 -0.77
N ILE A 80 13.30 -1.32 0.02
CA ILE A 80 13.37 -1.40 1.50
C ILE A 80 12.29 -2.33 2.07
N LEU A 81 11.07 -2.29 1.53
CA LEU A 81 9.98 -3.21 1.91
C LEU A 81 10.29 -4.65 1.53
N LEU A 82 10.80 -4.87 0.31
CA LEU A 82 11.14 -6.20 -0.21
C LEU A 82 12.27 -6.85 0.60
N PHE A 83 13.32 -6.09 0.92
CA PHE A 83 14.45 -6.55 1.73
C PHE A 83 14.14 -6.50 3.23
N ASN A 84 13.03 -7.12 3.62
CA ASN A 84 12.60 -7.22 5.01
C ASN A 84 13.45 -8.25 5.78
N THR A 85 14.39 -7.75 6.58
CA THR A 85 15.22 -8.58 7.46
C THR A 85 14.43 -9.23 8.60
N ALA A 86 13.18 -8.83 8.86
CA ALA A 86 12.31 -9.39 9.89
C ALA A 86 11.34 -10.45 9.34
N ALA A 87 11.46 -10.83 8.05
CA ALA A 87 10.65 -11.92 7.52
C ALA A 87 10.95 -13.24 8.24
N ASP A 88 9.89 -14.04 8.42
CA ASP A 88 9.96 -15.35 9.05
C ASP A 88 10.76 -16.34 8.19
N ASN A 89 11.28 -17.39 8.84
CA ASN A 89 11.98 -18.49 8.18
C ASN A 89 13.26 -18.11 7.39
N LEU A 90 13.80 -16.90 7.58
CA LEU A 90 15.12 -16.53 7.05
C LEU A 90 16.25 -17.18 7.87
N SER A 91 17.09 -17.96 7.18
CA SER A 91 18.38 -18.39 7.71
C SER A 91 19.26 -17.18 8.06
N GLU A 92 20.23 -17.35 8.95
CA GLU A 92 21.16 -16.27 9.32
C GLU A 92 21.94 -15.74 8.10
N ALA A 93 22.40 -16.63 7.23
CA ALA A 93 23.09 -16.26 5.99
C ALA A 93 22.18 -15.44 5.06
N SER A 94 20.91 -15.85 4.89
CA SER A 94 19.93 -15.12 4.10
C SER A 94 19.60 -13.76 4.71
N ARG A 95 19.43 -13.68 6.04
CA ARG A 95 19.16 -12.43 6.75
C ARG A 95 20.29 -11.43 6.58
N ASN A 96 21.54 -11.89 6.65
CA ASN A 96 22.73 -11.08 6.40
C ASN A 96 22.76 -10.57 4.94
N ALA A 97 22.47 -11.43 3.96
CA ALA A 97 22.40 -11.02 2.55
C ALA A 97 21.31 -9.96 2.31
N VAL A 98 20.12 -10.15 2.89
CA VAL A 98 19.01 -9.19 2.82
C VAL A 98 19.40 -7.85 3.46
N MET A 99 20.04 -7.89 4.63
CA MET A 99 20.54 -6.67 5.31
C MET A 99 21.57 -5.92 4.46
N MET A 100 22.51 -6.64 3.81
CA MET A 100 23.49 -6.03 2.91
C MET A 100 22.83 -5.38 1.70
N ALA A 101 21.84 -6.04 1.09
CA ALA A 101 21.07 -5.47 -0.01
C ALA A 101 20.32 -4.19 0.42
N ARG A 102 19.65 -4.23 1.58
CA ARG A 102 18.95 -3.07 2.15
C ARG A 102 19.89 -1.90 2.42
N ASN A 103 21.07 -2.16 2.99
CA ASN A 103 22.08 -1.12 3.26
C ASN A 103 22.61 -0.50 1.97
N ARG A 104 22.76 -1.30 0.90
CA ARG A 104 23.14 -0.79 -0.41
C ARG A 104 22.07 0.13 -1.00
N VAL A 105 20.80 -0.25 -0.93
CA VAL A 105 19.68 0.61 -1.37
C VAL A 105 19.69 1.95 -0.62
N MET A 106 19.86 1.93 0.70
CA MET A 106 19.96 3.17 1.49
C MET A 106 21.14 4.03 1.04
N LYS A 107 22.31 3.43 0.87
CA LYS A 107 23.51 4.14 0.40
C LYS A 107 23.28 4.78 -0.98
N ASP A 108 22.79 4.00 -1.93
CA ASP A 108 22.54 4.46 -3.30
C ASP A 108 21.50 5.60 -3.31
N TRP A 109 20.49 5.55 -2.44
CA TRP A 109 19.51 6.61 -2.29
C TRP A 109 20.13 7.92 -1.76
N PHE A 110 20.98 7.86 -0.73
CA PHE A 110 21.73 9.03 -0.27
C PHE A 110 22.67 9.58 -1.35
N GLU A 111 23.31 8.70 -2.14
CA GLU A 111 24.17 9.12 -3.26
C GLU A 111 23.38 9.85 -4.37
N VAL A 112 22.11 9.51 -4.60
CA VAL A 112 21.23 10.25 -5.53
C VAL A 112 21.06 11.70 -5.09
N TYR A 113 20.77 11.94 -3.81
CA TYR A 113 20.65 13.30 -3.29
C TYR A 113 21.98 14.06 -3.29
N ALA A 114 23.09 13.38 -2.98
CA ALA A 114 24.42 13.99 -3.06
C ALA A 114 24.74 14.45 -4.49
N LYS A 115 24.40 13.66 -5.52
CA LYS A 115 24.56 14.04 -6.94
C LYS A 115 23.67 15.22 -7.36
N GLN A 116 22.57 15.44 -6.65
CA GLN A 116 21.69 16.60 -6.83
C GLN A 116 22.20 17.84 -6.06
N GLY A 117 23.33 17.74 -5.35
CA GLY A 117 23.91 18.83 -4.58
C GLY A 117 23.25 19.08 -3.23
N LYS A 118 22.45 18.14 -2.73
CA LYS A 118 21.83 18.25 -1.40
C LYS A 118 22.86 17.96 -0.31
N ASP A 119 22.77 18.70 0.79
CA ASP A 119 23.59 18.42 1.96
C ASP A 119 23.12 17.13 2.67
N PRO A 120 23.99 16.49 3.49
CA PRO A 120 23.64 15.25 4.18
C PRO A 120 22.46 15.35 5.15
N GLU A 121 22.23 16.53 5.75
CA GLU A 121 21.15 16.74 6.71
C GLU A 121 19.79 16.82 5.99
N GLU A 122 19.71 17.58 4.90
CA GLU A 122 18.56 17.65 4.00
C GLU A 122 18.24 16.28 3.41
N ALA A 123 19.26 15.56 2.91
CA ALA A 123 19.09 14.19 2.41
C ALA A 123 18.54 13.26 3.49
N GLY A 124 19.06 13.35 4.72
CA GLY A 124 18.59 12.57 5.87
C GLY A 124 17.12 12.82 6.18
N LEU A 125 16.70 14.09 6.17
CA LEU A 125 15.31 14.48 6.37
C LEU A 125 14.39 13.93 5.27
N LEU A 126 14.80 14.00 4.00
CA LEU A 126 14.01 13.50 2.87
C LEU A 126 13.85 11.98 2.90
N VAL A 127 14.93 11.24 3.14
CA VAL A 127 14.89 9.79 3.30
C VAL A 127 14.03 9.42 4.50
N GLY A 128 14.24 10.07 5.65
CA GLY A 128 13.48 9.82 6.88
C GLY A 128 11.99 10.05 6.69
N ASN A 129 11.60 11.19 6.11
CA ASN A 129 10.20 11.51 5.82
C ASN A 129 9.56 10.49 4.89
N THR A 130 10.30 10.02 3.88
CA THR A 130 9.83 8.97 2.98
C THR A 130 9.61 7.65 3.71
N LEU A 131 10.55 7.26 4.57
CA LEU A 131 10.46 6.02 5.36
C LEU A 131 9.28 6.02 6.34
N LEU A 132 8.79 7.19 6.78
CA LEU A 132 7.60 7.26 7.64
C LEU A 132 6.34 6.71 6.96
N LEU A 133 6.28 6.73 5.61
CA LEU A 133 5.18 6.13 4.84
C LEU A 133 5.03 4.63 5.10
N LEU A 134 6.11 3.93 5.45
CA LEU A 134 6.07 2.50 5.79
C LEU A 134 5.14 2.21 6.97
N THR A 135 4.99 3.16 7.90
CA THR A 135 4.09 3.01 9.04
C THR A 135 2.63 3.05 8.60
N ALA A 136 2.30 3.97 7.68
CA ALA A 136 0.96 4.05 7.10
C ALA A 136 0.62 2.78 6.31
N VAL A 137 1.56 2.29 5.48
CA VAL A 137 1.41 1.01 4.75
C VAL A 137 1.17 -0.14 5.71
N ARG A 138 1.97 -0.27 6.78
CA ARG A 138 1.82 -1.34 7.78
C ARG A 138 0.44 -1.31 8.44
N ASN A 139 -0.04 -0.14 8.83
CA ASN A 139 -1.35 0.00 9.48
C ASN A 139 -2.48 -0.38 8.53
N ALA A 140 -2.42 0.06 7.26
CA ALA A 140 -3.38 -0.33 6.25
C ALA A 140 -3.38 -1.85 6.02
N MET A 141 -2.21 -2.47 5.93
CA MET A 141 -2.08 -3.92 5.77
C MET A 141 -2.66 -4.71 6.95
N SER A 142 -2.55 -4.21 8.18
CA SER A 142 -3.16 -4.87 9.35
C SER A 142 -4.68 -4.94 9.22
N VAL A 143 -5.32 -3.83 8.86
CA VAL A 143 -6.78 -3.77 8.65
C VAL A 143 -7.20 -4.69 7.52
N HIS A 144 -6.48 -4.65 6.39
CA HIS A 144 -6.80 -5.53 5.25
C HIS A 144 -6.64 -7.01 5.61
N ARG A 145 -5.60 -7.40 6.37
CA ARG A 145 -5.39 -8.78 6.80
C ARG A 145 -6.56 -9.29 7.65
N GLU A 146 -7.05 -8.49 8.58
CA GLU A 146 -8.22 -8.81 9.40
C GLU A 146 -9.49 -8.97 8.54
N ASN A 147 -9.71 -8.05 7.60
CA ASN A 147 -10.89 -8.08 6.72
C ASN A 147 -10.85 -9.29 5.77
N PHE A 148 -9.69 -9.62 5.22
CA PHE A 148 -9.50 -10.84 4.42
C PHE A 148 -9.71 -12.11 5.26
N HIS A 149 -9.36 -12.10 6.54
CA HIS A 149 -9.63 -13.23 7.42
C HIS A 149 -11.14 -13.47 7.60
N VAL A 150 -11.93 -12.41 7.73
CA VAL A 150 -13.40 -12.49 7.77
C VAL A 150 -13.93 -13.10 6.46
N ILE A 151 -13.47 -12.60 5.32
CA ILE A 151 -13.89 -13.09 4.00
C ILE A 151 -13.61 -14.58 3.85
N ARG A 152 -12.41 -15.02 4.23
CA ARG A 152 -12.03 -16.43 4.21
C ARG A 152 -12.88 -17.29 5.13
N CYS A 153 -13.05 -16.89 6.39
CA CYS A 153 -13.76 -17.68 7.39
C CYS A 153 -15.25 -17.84 7.07
N PHE A 154 -15.87 -16.83 6.48
CA PHE A 154 -17.30 -16.86 6.12
C PHE A 154 -17.54 -17.15 4.64
N ASN A 155 -16.50 -17.32 3.83
CA ASN A 155 -16.60 -17.50 2.39
C ASN A 155 -17.46 -16.41 1.71
N VAL A 156 -17.20 -15.15 2.08
CA VAL A 156 -18.01 -13.99 1.67
C VAL A 156 -17.96 -13.75 0.16
N MET A 157 -16.79 -13.97 -0.45
CA MET A 157 -16.59 -13.85 -1.89
C MET A 157 -15.46 -14.77 -2.33
N GLU A 158 -15.46 -15.16 -3.61
CA GLU A 158 -14.29 -15.79 -4.21
C GLU A 158 -13.15 -14.77 -4.31
N TYR A 159 -11.96 -15.21 -3.94
CA TYR A 159 -10.74 -14.42 -4.07
C TYR A 159 -9.59 -15.34 -4.51
N ASP A 160 -8.53 -14.74 -5.05
CA ASP A 160 -7.39 -15.50 -5.56
C ASP A 160 -6.68 -16.23 -4.41
N LYS A 161 -6.42 -17.53 -4.59
CA LYS A 161 -5.70 -18.37 -3.62
C LYS A 161 -4.30 -17.84 -3.31
N LEU A 162 -3.70 -17.06 -4.21
CA LEU A 162 -2.45 -16.34 -3.93
C LEU A 162 -2.56 -15.43 -2.69
N ILE A 163 -3.75 -14.92 -2.37
CA ILE A 163 -3.97 -14.10 -1.17
C ILE A 163 -3.88 -14.95 0.10
N ASP A 164 -4.29 -16.22 0.06
CA ASP A 164 -4.12 -17.12 1.21
C ASP A 164 -2.64 -17.35 1.51
N ASP A 165 -1.85 -17.59 0.46
CA ASP A 165 -0.39 -17.77 0.57
C ASP A 165 0.29 -16.51 1.09
N LEU A 166 -0.14 -15.31 0.67
CA LEU A 166 0.49 -14.04 1.04
C LEU A 166 0.06 -13.48 2.40
N ALA A 167 -1.19 -13.72 2.84
CA ALA A 167 -1.75 -13.09 4.05
C ALA A 167 -1.66 -13.98 5.31
N PHE A 168 -1.49 -15.30 5.14
CA PHE A 168 -1.60 -16.29 6.22
C PHE A 168 -0.48 -17.35 6.28
N MET A 169 0.65 -17.15 5.58
CA MET A 169 1.90 -17.85 5.91
C MET A 169 2.50 -17.39 7.25
#